data_AF-A0AAV6B569-F1
#
_entry.id   AF-A0AAV6B569-F1
#
_cell.length_a   1.000
_cell.length_b   1.000
_cell.length_c   1.000
_cell.angle_alpha   90.00
_cell.angle_beta   90.00
_cell.angle_gamma   90.00
#
_symmetry.space_group_name_H-M   'P 1'
#
loop_
_entity.id
_entity.type
_entity.pdbx_description
1 polymer ?
#
loop_
_entity_poly.entity_id
_entity_poly.type
_entity_poly.pdbx_seq_one_letter_code
_entity_poly.pdbx_strand_id
1 'polypeptide(L)'
;FRVSSSRGQSAAHPKPETRNPKPLLVKVAPDLSFDALDEILELALQRQLAGVVATNTTITRPDSFDDRLRRIYSETGGLSGRPLRARSTEVIRHIHNQTRGALPIIGVGGILSCEDAWEKITAGASLVQVYTGLVYEGPALVKHIVRGLHRKLRERGMDSIQQAVGTGG
;
A
#
# COMPACT_ATOMS: atom_id res chain seq x y z
N PHE A 1 -2.73 34.47 -63.54
CA PHE A 1 -2.78 33.08 -64.05
C PHE A 1 -3.73 32.27 -63.17
N ARG A 2 -4.45 31.33 -63.79
CA ARG A 2 -5.75 30.76 -63.40
C ARG A 2 -5.65 29.59 -62.40
N VAL A 3 -6.77 29.42 -61.70
CA VAL A 3 -7.27 28.42 -60.72
C VAL A 3 -7.18 26.94 -61.14
N SER A 4 -7.01 26.03 -60.15
CA SER A 4 -7.71 24.72 -59.97
C SER A 4 -7.19 24.02 -58.69
N SER A 5 -7.95 23.82 -57.60
CA SER A 5 -8.97 22.77 -57.33
C SER A 5 -8.43 21.33 -57.53
N SER A 6 -8.61 20.29 -56.68
CA SER A 6 -9.60 20.01 -55.63
C SER A 6 -9.23 18.73 -54.81
N ARG A 7 -9.85 18.59 -53.62
CA ARG A 7 -10.24 17.36 -52.86
C ARG A 7 -9.19 16.50 -52.12
N GLY A 8 -9.53 16.23 -50.85
CA GLY A 8 -9.03 15.08 -50.08
C GLY A 8 -9.15 15.26 -48.57
N GLN A 9 -10.35 15.09 -48.02
CA GLN A 9 -10.57 14.99 -46.57
C GLN A 9 -9.81 13.79 -46.00
N SER A 10 -9.13 13.98 -44.87
CA SER A 10 -9.27 13.11 -43.69
C SER A 10 -8.72 13.86 -42.49
N ALA A 11 -9.53 14.76 -41.93
CA ALA A 11 -9.33 15.13 -40.53
C ALA A 11 -9.62 13.85 -39.74
N ALA A 12 -8.55 13.24 -39.22
CA ALA A 12 -8.67 12.10 -38.34
C ALA A 12 -9.68 12.48 -37.25
N HIS A 13 -10.85 11.84 -37.27
CA HIS A 13 -11.73 11.84 -36.12
C HIS A 13 -10.87 11.33 -34.95
N PRO A 14 -10.71 12.10 -33.85
CA PRO A 14 -10.15 11.52 -32.66
C PRO A 14 -11.04 10.31 -32.32
N LYS A 15 -10.44 9.11 -32.33
CA LYS A 15 -11.12 7.92 -31.81
C LYS A 15 -11.64 8.29 -30.43
N PRO A 16 -12.90 7.96 -30.09
CA PRO A 16 -13.39 8.20 -28.73
C PRO A 16 -12.41 7.51 -27.80
N GLU A 17 -11.65 8.30 -27.04
CA GLU A 17 -10.87 7.76 -25.93
C GLU A 17 -11.88 7.03 -25.07
N THR A 18 -11.74 5.70 -24.99
CA THR A 18 -12.46 4.91 -24.02
C THR A 18 -12.01 5.42 -22.67
N ARG A 19 -12.76 6.39 -22.12
CA ARG A 19 -12.56 6.95 -20.78
C ARG A 19 -12.87 5.86 -19.76
N ASN A 20 -11.98 4.88 -19.63
CA ASN A 20 -11.92 4.09 -18.42
C ASN A 20 -11.03 4.90 -17.46
N PRO A 21 -11.60 5.59 -16.47
CA PRO A 21 -10.81 6.41 -15.56
C PRO A 21 -9.77 5.54 -14.86
N LYS A 22 -8.53 6.02 -14.78
CA LYS A 22 -7.47 5.31 -14.07
C LYS A 22 -7.86 5.17 -12.59
N PRO A 23 -7.66 4.00 -11.97
CA PRO A 23 -7.98 3.81 -10.56
C PRO A 23 -7.17 4.78 -9.70
N LEU A 24 -7.86 5.53 -8.85
CA LEU A 24 -7.25 6.49 -7.93
C LEU A 24 -7.12 5.86 -6.54
N LEU A 25 -5.95 5.99 -5.93
CA LEU A 25 -5.69 5.56 -4.56
C LEU A 25 -5.17 6.75 -3.74
N VAL A 26 -5.43 6.73 -2.43
CA VAL A 26 -4.84 7.67 -1.48
C VAL A 26 -3.80 6.98 -0.62
N LYS A 27 -2.65 7.63 -0.37
CA LYS A 27 -1.60 7.11 0.51
C LYS A 27 -1.62 7.89 1.82
N VAL A 28 -1.86 7.19 2.93
CA VAL A 28 -2.01 7.80 4.25
C VAL A 28 -0.71 7.75 5.05
N ALA A 29 -0.50 8.76 5.90
CA ALA A 29 0.62 8.78 6.84
C ALA A 29 0.27 7.97 8.10
N PRO A 30 1.25 7.29 8.72
CA PRO A 30 1.03 6.51 9.94
C PRO A 30 0.78 7.38 11.19
N ASP A 31 1.17 8.66 11.13
CA ASP A 31 1.12 9.59 12.26
C ASP A 31 -0.22 10.33 12.38
N LEU A 32 -1.19 10.03 11.51
CA LEU A 32 -2.56 10.54 11.67
C LEU A 32 -3.22 9.93 12.91
N SER A 33 -4.03 10.73 13.61
CA SER A 33 -4.99 10.19 14.57
C SER A 33 -6.01 9.32 13.83
N PHE A 34 -6.63 8.39 14.55
CA PHE A 34 -7.64 7.54 13.94
C PHE A 34 -8.88 8.34 13.51
N ASP A 35 -9.28 9.37 14.26
CA ASP A 35 -10.38 10.26 13.85
C ASP A 35 -10.09 10.96 12.50
N ALA A 36 -8.89 11.51 12.33
CA ALA A 36 -8.49 12.14 11.08
C ALA A 36 -8.37 11.13 9.93
N LEU A 37 -7.95 9.89 10.23
CA LEU A 37 -7.93 8.81 9.27
C LEU A 37 -9.36 8.43 8.85
N ASP A 38 -10.31 8.36 9.79
CA ASP A 38 -11.70 8.00 9.53
C ASP A 38 -12.39 9.02 8.62
N GLU A 39 -12.13 10.32 8.80
CA GLU A 39 -12.59 11.37 7.88
C GLU A 39 -12.09 11.15 6.45
N ILE A 40 -10.82 10.75 6.29
CA ILE A 40 -10.25 10.42 4.98
C ILE A 40 -10.92 9.17 4.39
N LEU A 41 -11.17 8.14 5.20
CA LEU A 41 -11.80 6.90 4.75
C LEU A 41 -13.25 7.12 4.31
N GLU A 42 -14.00 7.95 5.04
CA GLU A 42 -15.36 8.33 4.66
C GLU A 42 -15.37 9.03 3.29
N LEU A 43 -14.53 10.04 3.11
CA LEU A 43 -14.38 10.72 1.82
C LEU A 43 -13.92 9.74 0.73
N ALA A 44 -13.04 8.79 1.06
CA ALA A 44 -12.55 7.83 0.10
C ALA A 44 -13.66 6.91 -0.44
N LEU A 45 -14.54 6.46 0.44
CA LEU A 45 -15.72 5.66 0.08
C LEU A 45 -16.73 6.49 -0.70
N GLN A 46 -17.05 7.71 -0.24
CA GLN A 46 -17.99 8.61 -0.93
C GLN A 46 -17.55 8.95 -2.35
N ARG A 47 -16.24 9.10 -2.57
CA ARG A 47 -15.63 9.39 -3.87
C ARG A 47 -15.27 8.14 -4.67
N GLN A 48 -15.55 6.95 -4.15
CA GLN A 48 -15.29 5.66 -4.81
C GLN A 48 -13.83 5.52 -5.24
N LEU A 49 -12.88 5.88 -4.36
CA LEU A 49 -11.47 5.57 -4.59
C LEU A 49 -11.28 4.06 -4.71
N ALA A 50 -10.32 3.66 -5.53
CA ALA A 50 -10.03 2.25 -5.81
C ALA A 50 -9.31 1.55 -4.64
N GLY A 51 -8.80 2.30 -3.66
CA GLY A 51 -8.13 1.75 -2.48
C GLY A 51 -7.27 2.74 -1.72
N VAL A 52 -6.60 2.24 -0.69
CA VAL A 52 -5.71 3.01 0.19
C VAL A 52 -4.34 2.33 0.26
N VAL A 53 -3.28 3.13 0.26
CA VAL A 53 -1.92 2.69 0.55
C VAL A 53 -1.57 3.07 1.98
N ALA A 54 -1.33 2.07 2.84
CA ALA A 54 -1.07 2.24 4.26
C ALA A 54 0.27 1.58 4.64
N THR A 55 1.38 2.30 4.84
CA THR A 55 1.48 3.75 5.06
C THR A 55 2.67 4.42 4.34
N ASN A 56 2.74 5.74 4.42
CA ASN A 56 3.97 6.51 4.20
C ASN A 56 4.97 6.32 5.36
N THR A 57 6.11 7.00 5.31
CA THR A 57 7.09 7.09 6.40
C THR A 57 6.53 7.80 7.63
N THR A 58 7.15 7.60 8.79
CA THR A 58 6.73 8.20 10.07
C THR A 58 7.66 9.29 10.54
N ILE A 59 7.12 10.33 11.18
CA ILE A 59 7.91 11.31 11.94
C ILE A 59 8.13 10.89 13.40
N THR A 60 7.37 9.91 13.90
CA THR A 60 7.52 9.35 15.24
C THR A 60 8.90 8.70 15.40
N ARG A 61 9.56 8.94 16.54
CA ARG A 61 10.89 8.43 16.85
C ARG A 61 10.83 7.40 17.97
N PRO A 62 11.34 6.18 17.77
CA PRO A 62 11.41 5.20 18.83
C PRO A 62 12.47 5.61 19.86
N ASP A 63 12.19 5.32 21.12
CA ASP A 63 13.23 5.33 22.14
C ASP A 63 14.20 4.16 21.91
N SER A 64 15.47 4.39 22.24
CA SER A 64 16.51 3.35 22.18
C SER A 64 17.54 3.60 23.27
N PHE A 65 18.04 2.52 23.89
CA PHE A 65 19.18 2.58 24.80
C PHE A 65 20.52 2.55 24.06
N ASP A 66 20.52 2.31 22.75
CA ASP A 66 21.70 2.36 21.90
C ASP A 66 21.91 3.80 21.40
N ASP A 67 23.03 4.41 21.78
CA ASP A 67 23.37 5.79 21.43
C ASP A 67 23.51 6.02 19.91
N ARG A 68 23.93 5.00 19.16
CA ARG A 68 23.99 5.08 17.70
C ARG A 68 22.58 5.12 17.12
N LEU A 69 21.68 4.27 17.60
CA LEU A 69 20.28 4.28 17.16
C LEU A 69 19.58 5.57 17.55
N ARG A 70 19.79 6.08 18.77
CA ARG A 70 19.28 7.40 19.20
C ARG A 70 19.69 8.50 18.24
N ARG A 71 20.97 8.54 17.84
CA ARG A 71 21.47 9.53 16.88
C ARG A 71 20.78 9.39 15.53
N ILE A 72 20.67 8.17 15.00
CA ILE A 72 19.99 7.92 13.72
C ILE A 72 18.50 8.31 13.80
N TYR A 73 17.82 8.01 14.89
CA TYR A 73 16.41 8.37 15.09
C TYR A 73 16.23 9.87 15.33
N SER A 74 17.25 10.60 15.79
CA SER A 74 17.17 12.05 15.96
C SER A 74 17.20 12.84 14.64
N GLU A 75 17.57 12.20 13.52
CA GLU A 75 17.59 12.85 12.21
C GLU A 75 16.19 13.34 11.79
N THR A 76 16.15 14.45 11.06
CA THR A 76 14.90 15.03 10.54
C THR A 76 14.38 14.24 9.33
N GLY A 77 13.06 14.26 9.10
CA GLY A 77 12.43 13.62 7.93
C GLY A 77 11.65 12.34 8.27
N GLY A 78 11.42 11.50 7.26
CA GLY A 78 10.63 10.28 7.41
C GLY A 78 11.46 9.06 7.80
N LEU A 79 11.05 8.35 8.85
CA LEU A 79 11.61 7.05 9.25
C LEU A 79 10.81 5.91 8.59
N SER A 80 11.53 4.88 8.14
CA SER A 80 10.95 3.71 7.45
C SER A 80 11.54 2.41 7.98
N GLY A 81 11.16 1.27 7.39
CA GLY A 81 11.70 -0.03 7.77
C GLY A 81 11.13 -0.57 9.08
N ARG A 82 11.94 -1.35 9.80
CA ARG A 82 11.52 -2.11 10.99
C ARG A 82 10.86 -1.25 12.09
N PRO A 83 11.34 -0.04 12.41
CA PRO A 83 10.66 0.84 13.38
C PRO A 83 9.20 1.17 13.02
N LEU A 84 8.85 1.20 11.73
CA LEU A 84 7.51 1.51 11.24
C LEU A 84 6.59 0.27 11.21
N ARG A 85 7.11 -0.94 11.40
CA ARG A 85 6.35 -2.19 11.20
C ARG A 85 5.09 -2.23 12.05
N ALA A 86 5.19 -2.05 13.36
CA ALA A 86 4.05 -2.18 14.27
C ALA A 86 2.97 -1.14 13.96
N ARG A 87 3.33 0.15 13.89
CA ARG A 87 2.39 1.24 13.61
C ARG A 87 1.69 1.09 12.26
N SER A 88 2.40 0.68 11.21
CA SER A 88 1.76 0.44 9.92
C SER A 88 0.81 -0.76 9.94
N THR A 89 1.08 -1.82 10.73
CA THR A 89 0.12 -2.94 10.90
C THR A 89 -1.14 -2.46 11.61
N GLU A 90 -0.97 -1.66 12.65
CA GLU A 90 -2.07 -1.06 13.42
C GLU A 90 -2.99 -0.22 12.53
N VAL A 91 -2.42 0.66 11.71
CA VAL A 91 -3.17 1.49 10.75
C VAL A 91 -3.91 0.62 9.72
N ILE A 92 -3.29 -0.43 9.19
CA ILE A 92 -3.96 -1.35 8.26
C ILE A 92 -5.17 -2.01 8.93
N ARG A 93 -5.02 -2.50 10.16
CA ARG A 93 -6.11 -3.13 10.92
C ARG A 93 -7.25 -2.14 11.17
N HIS A 94 -6.92 -0.92 11.56
CA HIS A 94 -7.90 0.15 11.75
C HIS A 94 -8.71 0.40 10.47
N ILE A 95 -8.03 0.62 9.33
CA ILE A 95 -8.70 0.86 8.04
C ILE A 95 -9.59 -0.32 7.64
N HIS A 96 -9.09 -1.54 7.79
CA HIS A 96 -9.85 -2.75 7.45
C HIS A 96 -11.14 -2.85 8.27
N ASN A 97 -11.04 -2.63 9.58
CA ASN A 97 -12.18 -2.69 10.49
C ASN A 97 -13.19 -1.57 10.20
N GLN A 98 -12.70 -0.34 10.04
CA GLN A 98 -13.56 0.81 9.78
C GLN A 98 -14.31 0.70 8.45
N THR A 99 -13.63 0.20 7.41
CA THR A 99 -14.23 0.02 6.08
C THR A 99 -14.94 -1.33 5.91
N ARG A 100 -14.86 -2.22 6.90
CA ARG A 100 -15.35 -3.61 6.84
C ARG A 100 -14.85 -4.35 5.59
N GLY A 101 -13.61 -4.09 5.19
CA GLY A 101 -12.99 -4.64 3.98
C GLY A 101 -13.53 -4.09 2.65
N ALA A 102 -14.41 -3.09 2.65
CA ALA A 102 -14.98 -2.51 1.42
C ALA A 102 -13.95 -1.72 0.59
N LEU A 103 -12.88 -1.24 1.22
CA LEU A 103 -11.83 -0.46 0.57
C LEU A 103 -10.53 -1.27 0.51
N PRO A 104 -10.05 -1.69 -0.68
CA PRO A 104 -8.82 -2.46 -0.81
C PRO A 104 -7.61 -1.74 -0.21
N ILE A 105 -6.78 -2.48 0.54
CA ILE A 105 -5.62 -1.92 1.23
C ILE A 105 -4.32 -2.48 0.63
N ILE A 106 -3.40 -1.58 0.28
CA ILE A 106 -2.01 -1.92 -0.02
C ILE A 106 -1.16 -1.63 1.23
N GLY A 107 -0.73 -2.70 1.91
CA GLY A 107 0.05 -2.64 3.14
C GLY A 107 1.54 -2.37 2.89
N VAL A 108 2.10 -1.38 3.58
CA VAL A 108 3.48 -0.89 3.43
C VAL A 108 4.02 -0.50 4.79
N GLY A 109 5.28 -0.85 5.06
CA GLY A 109 5.98 -0.45 6.28
C GLY A 109 6.60 -1.63 7.01
N GLY A 110 7.93 -1.67 7.04
CA GLY A 110 8.68 -2.66 7.83
C GLY A 110 8.51 -4.12 7.40
N ILE A 111 8.27 -4.37 6.12
CA ILE A 111 8.19 -5.73 5.56
C ILE A 111 9.60 -6.17 5.12
N LEU A 112 10.22 -7.06 5.90
CA LEU A 112 11.55 -7.62 5.65
C LEU A 112 11.50 -9.16 5.53
N SER A 113 10.33 -9.78 5.70
CA SER A 113 10.17 -11.23 5.70
C SER A 113 8.77 -11.66 5.24
N CYS A 114 8.59 -12.96 5.05
CA CYS A 114 7.27 -13.57 4.82
C CYS A 114 6.33 -13.34 6.01
N GLU A 115 6.85 -13.43 7.22
CA GLU A 115 6.11 -13.26 8.47
C GLU A 115 5.55 -11.84 8.57
N ASP A 116 6.36 -10.84 8.22
CA ASP A 116 5.91 -9.44 8.19
C ASP A 116 4.82 -9.25 7.12
N ALA A 117 4.98 -9.82 5.93
CA ALA A 117 3.97 -9.72 4.87
C ALA A 117 2.65 -10.41 5.27
N TRP A 118 2.75 -11.58 5.89
CA TRP A 118 1.59 -12.32 6.40
C TRP A 118 0.86 -11.53 7.49
N GLU A 119 1.58 -10.87 8.38
CA GLU A 119 1.00 -10.00 9.39
C GLU A 119 0.19 -8.86 8.76
N LYS A 120 0.71 -8.19 7.72
CA LYS A 120 -0.03 -7.14 7.00
C LYS A 120 -1.30 -7.67 6.35
N ILE A 121 -1.21 -8.83 5.71
CA ILE A 121 -2.33 -9.46 5.01
C ILE A 121 -3.42 -9.82 6.01
N THR A 122 -3.05 -10.51 7.08
CA THR A 122 -3.98 -10.90 8.14
C THR A 122 -4.56 -9.71 8.90
N ALA A 123 -3.85 -8.58 8.98
CA ALA A 123 -4.41 -7.32 9.48
C ALA A 123 -5.42 -6.66 8.53
N GLY A 124 -5.50 -7.08 7.26
CA GLY A 124 -6.49 -6.57 6.29
C GLY A 124 -5.92 -6.08 4.96
N ALA A 125 -4.60 -6.16 4.75
CA ALA A 125 -4.00 -5.78 3.48
C ALA A 125 -4.33 -6.79 2.37
N SER A 126 -4.87 -6.31 1.24
CA SER A 126 -5.11 -7.12 0.05
C SER A 126 -3.85 -7.30 -0.80
N LEU A 127 -2.95 -6.30 -0.76
CA LEU A 127 -1.62 -6.33 -1.38
C LEU A 127 -0.56 -5.81 -0.40
N VAL A 128 0.71 -6.09 -0.67
CA VAL A 128 1.83 -5.52 0.07
C VAL A 128 2.86 -4.83 -0.84
N GLN A 129 3.51 -3.77 -0.36
CA GLN A 129 4.65 -3.14 -1.03
C GLN A 129 5.89 -3.20 -0.15
N VAL A 130 7.04 -3.43 -0.79
CA VAL A 130 8.35 -3.50 -0.14
C VAL A 130 9.25 -2.39 -0.66
N TYR A 131 9.97 -1.73 0.25
CA TYR A 131 11.03 -0.78 -0.09
C TYR A 131 12.25 -1.06 0.78
N THR A 132 12.22 -0.67 2.06
CA THR A 132 13.38 -0.81 2.97
C THR A 132 13.88 -2.26 3.02
N GLY A 133 12.98 -3.25 2.96
CA GLY A 133 13.38 -4.66 2.86
C GLY A 133 14.23 -4.99 1.64
N LEU A 134 13.98 -4.37 0.47
CA LEU A 134 14.82 -4.59 -0.71
C LEU A 134 16.23 -4.04 -0.53
N VAL A 135 16.39 -2.96 0.23
CA VAL A 135 17.70 -2.34 0.50
C VAL A 135 18.57 -3.26 1.36
N TYR A 136 17.99 -3.89 2.39
CA TYR A 136 18.74 -4.69 3.36
C TYR A 136 18.79 -6.20 3.03
N GLU A 137 17.71 -6.76 2.47
CA GLU A 137 17.59 -8.20 2.18
C GLU A 137 17.84 -8.52 0.69
N GLY A 138 17.94 -7.49 -0.15
CA GLY A 138 18.12 -7.63 -1.60
C GLY A 138 16.86 -8.07 -2.36
N PRO A 139 16.97 -8.23 -3.69
CA PRO A 139 15.82 -8.53 -4.56
C PRO A 139 15.21 -9.92 -4.33
N ALA A 140 15.97 -10.85 -3.74
CA ALA A 140 15.49 -12.19 -3.41
C ALA A 140 14.35 -12.20 -2.39
N LEU A 141 14.21 -11.12 -1.61
CA LEU A 141 13.14 -10.94 -0.62
C LEU A 141 11.75 -11.22 -1.19
N VAL A 142 11.45 -10.71 -2.39
CA VAL A 142 10.13 -10.89 -3.02
C VAL A 142 9.83 -12.37 -3.24
N LYS A 143 10.83 -13.12 -3.73
CA LYS A 143 10.71 -14.57 -3.96
C LYS A 143 10.53 -15.33 -2.65
N HIS A 144 11.22 -14.92 -1.59
CA HIS A 144 11.08 -15.51 -0.26
C HIS A 144 9.69 -15.26 0.34
N ILE A 145 9.17 -14.03 0.21
CA ILE A 145 7.81 -13.69 0.64
C ILE A 145 6.79 -14.56 -0.10
N VAL A 146 6.79 -14.58 -1.43
CA VAL A 146 5.80 -15.34 -2.23
C VAL A 146 5.82 -16.83 -1.88
N ARG A 147 7.01 -17.45 -1.80
CA ARG A 147 7.14 -18.87 -1.43
C ARG A 147 6.64 -19.15 -0.02
N GLY A 148 6.98 -18.26 0.92
CA GLY A 148 6.55 -18.38 2.30
C GLY A 148 5.03 -18.25 2.45
N LEU A 149 4.40 -17.30 1.73
CA LEU A 149 2.94 -17.14 1.70
C LEU A 149 2.24 -18.39 1.15
N HIS A 150 2.72 -18.96 0.03
CA HIS A 150 2.19 -20.23 -0.48
C HIS A 150 2.27 -21.38 0.55
N ARG A 151 3.36 -21.44 1.32
CA ARG A 151 3.48 -22.43 2.40
C ARG A 151 2.44 -22.18 3.49
N LYS A 152 2.31 -20.93 3.97
CA LYS A 152 1.33 -20.57 5.02
C LYS A 152 -0.11 -20.86 4.60
N LEU A 153 -0.45 -20.62 3.33
CA LEU A 153 -1.77 -20.95 2.79
C LEU A 153 -2.06 -22.45 2.86
N ARG A 154 -1.12 -23.30 2.41
CA ARG A 154 -1.25 -24.76 2.52
C ARG A 154 -1.37 -25.24 3.96
N GLU A 155 -0.54 -24.72 4.86
CA GLU A 155 -0.56 -25.06 6.29
C GLU A 155 -1.91 -24.73 6.95
N ARG A 156 -2.64 -23.75 6.42
CA ARG A 156 -3.94 -23.30 6.93
C ARG A 156 -5.13 -23.81 6.11
N GLY A 157 -4.92 -24.65 5.11
CA GLY A 157 -5.98 -25.13 4.22
C GLY A 157 -6.68 -24.02 3.43
N MET A 158 -5.95 -22.95 3.10
CA MET A 158 -6.46 -21.84 2.28
C MET A 158 -6.03 -22.02 0.82
N ASP A 159 -6.97 -21.86 -0.10
CA ASP A 159 -6.76 -21.97 -1.54
C ASP A 159 -6.32 -20.63 -2.16
N SER A 160 -6.56 -19.53 -1.45
CA SER A 160 -6.38 -18.17 -1.96
C SER A 160 -5.91 -17.22 -0.85
N ILE A 161 -5.04 -16.27 -1.20
CA ILE A 161 -4.57 -15.25 -0.26
C ILE A 161 -5.69 -14.34 0.24
N GLN A 162 -6.78 -14.20 -0.54
CA GLN A 162 -7.96 -13.43 -0.15
C GLN A 162 -8.62 -14.00 1.11
N GLN A 163 -8.56 -15.32 1.32
CA GLN A 163 -9.09 -15.97 2.53
C GLN A 163 -8.29 -15.62 3.79
N ALA A 164 -7.06 -15.12 3.65
CA ALA A 164 -6.24 -14.69 4.77
C ALA A 164 -6.47 -13.22 5.15
N VAL A 165 -7.04 -12.41 4.25
CA VAL A 165 -7.21 -10.96 4.47
C VAL A 165 -8.11 -10.72 5.67
N GLY A 166 -7.64 -9.95 6.65
CA GLY A 166 -8.43 -9.58 7.82
C GLY A 166 -8.71 -10.72 8.82
N THR A 167 -8.02 -11.87 8.70
CA THR A 167 -8.20 -13.02 9.61
C THR A 167 -7.40 -12.91 10.91
N GLY A 168 -6.52 -11.91 11.03
CA GLY A 168 -5.74 -11.65 12.23
C GLY A 168 -6.51 -10.77 13.20
N GLY A 169 -6.71 -11.25 14.43
CA GLY A 169 -7.20 -10.45 15.55
C GLY A 169 -6.34 -9.23 15.85
#